data_AF-A0A846HME5-F1
#
_entry.id   AF-A0A846HME5-F1
#
_cell.length_a   1.000
_cell.length_b   1.000
_cell.length_c   1.000
_cell.angle_alpha   90.00
_cell.angle_beta   90.00
_cell.angle_gamma   90.00
#
_symmetry.space_group_name_H-M   'P 1'
#
loop_
_entity.id
_entity.type
_entity.pdbx_description
1 polymer ?
#
loop_
_entity_poly.entity_id
_entity_poly.type
_entity_poly.pdbx_seq_one_letter_code
_entity_poly.pdbx_strand_id
1 'polypeptide(L)'
;MDNDACAALFEAYWPHQQLHWATPDEFLRQAETPLPKTDIGAVQTLLWLYLPPWMLQTSAYRGGDSEAVGLGLARWYQQQRAALALRRTLGERMLLVNAERVTGMQLAAQLGLPKSQEHSLNGQLAPQAERPFSDAMGLGLAKLFEWSLPQYWDLFEDLEASAWLPRGDPLFRRDLEPVSVAGLEALLAHLQQGLRAPQLRSSLDQSTALATSLRDRLQETETALKREQEALAELRQQLKSRVAELEEQLEQRESARAAMAAERDSLQTALADEHGRLLERERELAELHGALAQAKQEAAEAQREAIEAERKATDAQAALAAQEAAQQAENAEAAARAQALTEDKQRLQAELHEIRDAHEGQLAANRELRARLARSTETLDRARVQLCRQLARAGLGVS
;
A
#
# COMPACT_ATOMS: atom_id res chain seq x y z
N MET A 1 18.92 -30.20 66.94
CA MET A 1 19.89 -31.31 66.83
C MET A 1 19.62 -31.97 65.50
N ASP A 2 20.67 -32.26 64.73
CA ASP A 2 20.52 -32.99 63.48
C ASP A 2 20.27 -34.45 63.85
N ASN A 3 18.99 -34.79 64.07
CA ASN A 3 18.56 -36.12 64.51
C ASN A 3 19.15 -37.22 63.61
N ASP A 4 19.39 -36.89 62.35
CA ASP A 4 19.86 -37.80 61.32
C ASP A 4 21.29 -38.30 61.59
N ALA A 5 22.17 -37.49 62.19
CA ALA A 5 23.55 -37.90 62.50
C ALA A 5 23.61 -38.86 63.70
N CYS A 6 22.83 -38.61 64.75
CA CYS A 6 22.73 -39.52 65.89
C CYS A 6 21.90 -40.77 65.55
N ALA A 7 20.83 -40.64 64.75
CA ALA A 7 20.05 -41.78 64.27
C ALA A 7 20.90 -42.68 63.37
N ALA A 8 21.66 -42.13 62.42
CA ALA A 8 22.52 -42.91 61.53
C ALA A 8 23.61 -43.71 62.26
N LEU A 9 24.15 -43.18 63.37
CA LEU A 9 25.15 -43.88 64.20
C LEU A 9 24.60 -45.14 64.86
N PHE A 10 23.30 -45.19 65.14
CA PHE A 10 22.69 -46.28 65.89
C PHE A 10 21.78 -47.14 64.99
N GLU A 11 21.11 -46.62 63.97
CA GLU A 11 20.32 -47.42 63.01
C GLU A 11 21.15 -48.51 62.30
N ALA A 12 22.46 -48.29 62.12
CA ALA A 12 23.37 -49.29 61.56
C ALA A 12 23.57 -50.55 62.45
N TYR A 13 23.23 -50.50 63.74
CA TYR A 13 23.53 -51.55 64.71
C TYR A 13 22.29 -52.28 65.26
N TRP A 14 21.08 -51.73 65.08
CA TRP A 14 19.85 -52.29 65.67
C TRP A 14 18.70 -52.45 64.68
N PRO A 15 18.07 -53.63 64.57
CA PRO A 15 16.83 -53.78 63.83
C PRO A 15 15.71 -52.97 64.48
N HIS A 16 14.91 -52.27 63.65
CA HIS A 16 13.85 -51.30 64.00
C HIS A 16 12.75 -51.78 64.98
N GLN A 17 12.80 -53.00 65.50
CA GLN A 17 11.73 -53.58 66.33
C GLN A 17 11.93 -53.38 67.84
N GLN A 18 13.06 -52.81 68.30
CA GLN A 18 13.37 -52.68 69.75
C GLN A 18 13.70 -51.25 70.22
N LEU A 19 13.85 -50.28 69.32
CA LEU A 19 14.19 -48.89 69.64
C LEU A 19 13.20 -47.94 68.96
N HIS A 20 12.69 -46.96 69.72
CA HIS A 20 11.85 -45.89 69.20
C HIS A 20 12.63 -44.57 69.29
N TRP A 21 13.03 -44.04 68.14
CA TRP A 21 13.63 -42.71 68.04
C TRP A 21 12.53 -41.64 68.09
N ALA A 22 12.74 -40.63 68.91
CA ALA A 22 11.88 -39.47 69.02
C ALA A 22 12.75 -38.21 68.96
N THR A 23 12.21 -37.12 68.44
CA THR A 23 12.89 -35.83 68.56
C THR A 23 13.00 -35.43 70.04
N PRO A 24 13.98 -34.60 70.44
CA PRO A 24 14.13 -34.19 71.84
C PRO A 24 12.84 -33.63 72.46
N ASP A 25 12.08 -32.83 71.69
CA ASP A 25 10.84 -32.21 72.19
C ASP A 25 9.66 -33.19 72.23
N GLU A 26 9.65 -34.22 71.38
CA GLU A 26 8.66 -35.30 71.44
C GLU A 26 8.97 -36.24 72.60
N PHE A 27 10.24 -36.61 72.79
CA PHE A 27 10.68 -37.46 73.89
C PHE A 27 10.32 -36.83 75.24
N LEU A 28 10.63 -35.55 75.45
CA LEU A 28 10.32 -34.85 76.70
C LEU A 28 8.81 -34.83 76.97
N ARG A 29 7.98 -34.62 75.92
CA ARG A 29 6.52 -34.67 76.04
C ARG A 29 5.99 -36.08 76.34
N GLN A 30 6.55 -37.11 75.70
CA GLN A 30 6.13 -38.50 75.88
C GLN A 30 6.56 -39.07 77.24
N ALA A 31 7.69 -38.65 77.76
CA ALA A 31 8.21 -39.13 79.03
C ALA A 31 7.48 -38.53 80.26
N GLU A 32 6.78 -37.40 80.08
CA GLU A 32 5.87 -36.84 81.09
C GLU A 32 4.56 -37.62 81.21
N THR A 33 4.13 -38.31 80.15
CA THR A 33 2.98 -39.22 80.23
C THR A 33 3.36 -40.54 80.90
N PRO A 34 2.51 -41.09 81.80
CA PRO A 34 2.79 -42.38 82.42
C PRO A 34 2.89 -43.45 81.35
N LEU A 35 4.10 -44.00 81.18
CA LEU A 35 4.37 -45.02 80.19
C LEU A 35 3.39 -46.19 80.39
N PRO A 36 2.71 -46.67 79.34
CA PRO A 36 1.80 -47.79 79.45
C PRO A 36 2.58 -48.98 80.01
N LYS A 37 2.04 -49.61 81.05
CA LYS A 37 2.56 -50.91 81.51
C LYS A 37 2.38 -51.87 80.34
N THR A 38 3.47 -52.23 79.66
CA THR A 38 3.41 -53.29 78.66
C THR A 38 2.99 -54.58 79.35
N ASP A 39 2.04 -55.31 78.76
CA ASP A 39 1.47 -56.55 79.32
C ASP A 39 2.49 -57.69 79.50
N ILE A 40 3.70 -57.48 79.02
CA ILE A 40 4.88 -58.30 79.22
C ILE A 40 5.77 -57.47 80.14
N GLY A 41 6.18 -58.01 81.29
CA GLY A 41 6.95 -57.33 82.35
C GLY A 41 8.33 -56.76 81.98
N ALA A 42 8.55 -56.39 80.73
CA ALA A 42 9.68 -55.61 80.25
C ALA A 42 9.61 -54.19 80.80
N VAL A 43 10.63 -53.82 81.58
CA VAL A 43 10.83 -52.45 82.03
C VAL A 43 11.33 -51.64 80.83
N GLN A 44 10.54 -50.67 80.37
CA GLN A 44 10.98 -49.73 79.35
C GLN A 44 12.05 -48.80 79.93
N THR A 45 13.27 -48.90 79.40
CA THR A 45 14.37 -47.99 79.69
C THR A 45 14.36 -46.86 78.68
N LEU A 46 14.29 -45.63 79.16
CA LEU A 46 14.40 -44.43 78.34
C LEU A 46 15.86 -44.05 78.17
N LEU A 47 16.26 -43.65 76.98
CA LEU A 47 17.62 -43.23 76.66
C LEU A 47 17.59 -41.78 76.18
N TRP A 48 18.45 -40.95 76.75
CA TRP A 48 18.65 -39.58 76.31
C TRP A 48 20.12 -39.35 75.97
N LEU A 49 20.36 -39.12 74.69
CA LEU A 49 21.67 -38.83 74.15
C LEU A 49 21.88 -37.32 74.11
N TYR A 50 23.01 -36.86 74.65
CA TYR A 50 23.40 -35.47 74.57
C TYR A 50 24.83 -35.33 74.05
N LEU A 51 25.10 -34.14 73.49
CA LEU A 51 26.43 -33.69 73.10
C LEU A 51 26.79 -32.45 73.92
N PRO A 52 28.09 -32.18 74.12
CA PRO A 52 28.53 -30.95 74.77
C PRO A 52 28.11 -29.69 74.00
N PRO A 53 27.86 -28.56 74.69
CA PRO A 53 27.34 -27.34 74.05
C PRO A 53 28.34 -26.71 73.05
N TRP A 54 29.65 -26.90 73.24
CA TRP A 54 30.67 -26.41 72.31
C TRP A 54 30.70 -27.18 70.98
N MET A 55 30.17 -28.40 70.93
CA MET A 55 30.05 -29.20 69.69
C MET A 55 28.87 -28.75 68.81
N LEU A 56 27.95 -27.95 69.35
CA LEU A 56 26.89 -27.33 68.55
C LEU A 56 27.44 -26.21 67.66
N GLN A 57 28.54 -25.58 68.06
CA GLN A 57 29.16 -24.51 67.28
C GLN A 57 29.86 -25.07 66.04
N THR A 58 30.55 -26.21 66.15
CA THR A 58 31.28 -26.81 65.01
C THR A 58 30.35 -27.28 63.89
N SER A 59 29.11 -27.65 64.21
CA SER A 59 28.08 -28.06 63.23
C SER A 59 27.29 -26.88 62.66
N ALA A 60 26.89 -25.90 63.49
CA ALA A 60 26.08 -24.76 63.07
C ALA A 60 26.86 -23.69 62.27
N TYR A 61 28.16 -23.53 62.49
CA TYR A 61 28.98 -22.58 61.73
C TYR A 61 29.19 -22.94 60.25
N ARG A 62 28.88 -24.17 59.81
CA ARG A 62 28.87 -24.49 58.38
C ARG A 62 27.84 -23.68 57.58
N GLY A 63 26.79 -23.16 58.24
CA GLY A 63 25.78 -22.28 57.64
C GLY A 63 26.04 -20.78 57.79
N GLY A 64 27.04 -20.37 58.59
CA GLY A 64 27.46 -18.97 58.74
C GLY A 64 26.42 -18.03 59.38
N ASP A 65 25.40 -18.54 60.06
CA ASP A 65 24.36 -17.72 60.67
C ASP A 65 24.53 -17.64 62.20
N SER A 66 25.01 -16.50 62.68
CA SER A 66 25.25 -16.28 64.12
C SER A 66 23.96 -16.31 64.95
N GLU A 67 22.82 -15.96 64.36
CA GLU A 67 21.53 -15.97 65.04
C GLU A 67 21.05 -17.41 65.27
N ALA A 68 21.30 -18.29 64.29
CA ALA A 68 21.02 -19.72 64.40
C ALA A 68 21.83 -20.41 65.51
N VAL A 69 23.09 -19.99 65.75
CA VAL A 69 23.93 -20.53 66.84
C VAL A 69 23.35 -20.14 68.21
N GLY A 70 22.97 -18.88 68.39
CA GLY A 70 22.37 -18.39 69.64
C GLY A 70 21.06 -19.11 69.97
N LEU A 71 20.18 -19.27 68.98
CA LEU A 71 18.93 -20.02 69.12
C LEU A 71 19.19 -21.50 69.43
N GLY A 72 20.17 -22.11 68.76
CA GLY A 72 20.57 -23.50 68.97
C GLY A 72 21.06 -23.78 70.39
N LEU A 73 21.90 -22.88 70.93
CA LEU A 73 22.38 -22.96 72.31
C LEU A 73 21.24 -22.80 73.31
N ALA A 74 20.37 -21.79 73.14
CA ALA A 74 19.23 -21.59 74.02
C ALA A 74 18.31 -22.84 74.06
N ARG A 75 18.05 -23.44 72.90
CA ARG A 75 17.28 -24.68 72.79
C ARG A 75 17.98 -25.86 73.46
N TRP A 76 19.29 -26.04 73.26
CA TRP A 76 20.06 -27.07 73.94
C TRP A 76 19.94 -26.92 75.46
N TYR A 77 20.13 -25.70 75.98
CA TYR A 77 20.06 -25.43 77.41
C TYR A 77 18.69 -25.80 78.00
N GLN A 78 17.60 -25.41 77.32
CA GLN A 78 16.25 -25.76 77.75
C GLN A 78 16.01 -27.27 77.74
N GLN A 79 16.40 -27.95 76.66
CA GLN A 79 16.22 -29.39 76.50
C GLN A 79 16.99 -30.18 77.55
N GLN A 80 18.25 -29.83 77.81
CA GLN A 80 19.07 -30.54 78.79
C GLN A 80 18.60 -30.30 80.22
N ARG A 81 18.13 -29.09 80.56
CA ARG A 81 17.51 -28.83 81.87
C ARG A 81 16.26 -29.68 82.08
N ALA A 82 15.41 -29.78 81.06
CA ALA A 82 14.21 -30.61 81.11
C ALA A 82 14.57 -32.09 81.27
N ALA A 83 15.56 -32.59 80.51
CA ALA A 83 16.04 -33.97 80.62
C ALA A 83 16.62 -34.30 82.00
N LEU A 84 17.37 -33.39 82.63
CA LEU A 84 17.84 -33.56 84.00
C LEU A 84 16.69 -33.58 85.02
N ALA A 85 15.72 -32.68 84.89
CA ALA A 85 14.55 -32.68 85.76
C ALA A 85 13.77 -34.00 85.64
N LEU A 86 13.56 -34.47 84.42
CA LEU A 86 12.94 -35.76 84.12
C LEU A 86 13.74 -36.92 84.72
N ARG A 87 15.07 -36.93 84.56
CA ARG A 87 15.96 -37.95 85.14
C ARG A 87 15.84 -38.04 86.67
N ARG A 88 15.67 -36.90 87.35
CA ARG A 88 15.44 -36.86 88.81
C ARG A 88 14.12 -37.53 89.20
N THR A 89 13.08 -37.42 88.36
CA THR A 89 11.78 -38.05 88.61
C THR A 89 11.74 -39.54 88.25
N LEU A 90 12.36 -39.92 87.13
CA LEU A 90 12.31 -41.29 86.60
C LEU A 90 13.38 -42.20 87.20
N GLY A 91 14.42 -41.64 87.82
CA GLY A 91 15.51 -42.42 88.38
C GLY A 91 16.20 -43.28 87.32
N GLU A 92 16.63 -44.47 87.70
CA GLU A 92 17.40 -45.40 86.84
C GLU A 92 16.67 -45.85 85.57
N ARG A 93 15.37 -45.58 85.46
CA ARG A 93 14.59 -45.86 84.25
C ARG A 93 15.00 -44.99 83.06
N MET A 94 15.70 -43.89 83.30
CA MET A 94 16.23 -43.01 82.26
C MET A 94 17.76 -43.05 82.29
N LEU A 95 18.40 -43.36 81.18
CA LEU A 95 19.85 -43.30 81.01
C LEU A 95 20.21 -42.02 80.27
N LEU A 96 21.03 -41.18 80.90
CA LEU A 96 21.68 -40.03 80.27
C LEU A 96 23.03 -40.50 79.72
N VAL A 97 23.30 -40.24 78.46
CA VAL A 97 24.50 -40.73 77.79
C VAL A 97 25.13 -39.63 76.95
N ASN A 98 26.40 -39.33 77.22
CA ASN A 98 27.19 -38.45 76.37
C ASN A 98 27.59 -39.21 75.10
N ALA A 99 27.02 -38.80 73.97
CA ALA A 99 27.19 -39.45 72.68
C ALA A 99 28.62 -39.35 72.12
N GLU A 100 29.45 -38.42 72.62
CA GLU A 100 30.86 -38.32 72.24
C GLU A 100 31.74 -39.34 72.96
N ARG A 101 31.36 -39.71 74.20
CA ARG A 101 32.20 -40.53 75.08
C ARG A 101 31.82 -42.01 75.07
N VAL A 102 30.59 -42.32 74.69
CA VAL A 102 30.02 -43.67 74.77
C VAL A 102 29.77 -44.21 73.37
N THR A 103 30.35 -45.37 73.08
CA THR A 103 30.10 -46.03 71.80
C THR A 103 28.76 -46.74 71.75
N GLY A 104 28.22 -46.89 70.54
CA GLY A 104 27.06 -47.75 70.30
C GLY A 104 27.25 -49.17 70.86
N MET A 105 28.45 -49.75 70.74
CA MET A 105 28.74 -51.08 71.28
C MET A 105 28.67 -51.15 72.82
N GLN A 106 29.20 -50.15 73.52
CA GLN A 106 29.11 -50.08 74.98
C GLN A 106 27.66 -49.90 75.43
N LEU A 107 26.91 -49.03 74.74
CA LEU A 107 25.51 -48.81 75.03
C LEU A 107 24.65 -50.06 74.78
N ALA A 108 24.94 -50.81 73.71
CA ALA A 108 24.30 -52.09 73.41
C ALA A 108 24.48 -53.10 74.54
N ALA A 109 25.71 -53.22 75.05
CA ALA A 109 26.03 -54.12 76.15
C ALA A 109 25.26 -53.73 77.43
N GLN A 110 25.15 -52.44 77.74
CA GLN A 110 24.40 -51.93 78.90
C GLN A 110 22.90 -52.20 78.81
N LEU A 111 22.34 -52.13 77.60
CA LEU A 111 20.92 -52.39 77.36
C LEU A 111 20.60 -53.88 77.20
N GLY A 112 21.59 -54.77 77.32
CA GLY A 112 21.41 -56.22 77.15
C GLY A 112 21.04 -56.64 75.73
N LEU A 113 21.37 -55.81 74.74
CA LEU A 113 21.01 -56.02 73.34
C LEU A 113 22.00 -57.00 72.68
N PRO A 114 21.54 -57.90 71.80
CA PRO A 114 22.40 -58.88 71.15
C PRO A 114 23.46 -58.17 70.30
N LYS A 115 24.70 -58.67 70.34
CA LYS A 115 25.81 -58.17 69.51
C LYS A 115 25.50 -58.47 68.04
N SER A 116 24.91 -57.52 67.32
CA SER A 116 24.74 -57.62 65.86
C SER A 116 26.12 -57.62 65.19
N GLN A 117 26.29 -58.47 64.17
CA GLN A 117 27.54 -58.68 63.45
C GLN A 117 28.16 -57.37 62.95
N GLU A 118 29.47 -57.23 63.18
CA GLU A 118 30.35 -56.13 62.77
C GLU A 118 30.12 -55.69 61.32
N HIS A 119 29.21 -54.75 61.09
CA HIS A 119 29.22 -53.95 59.87
C HIS A 119 30.18 -52.80 60.13
N SER A 120 31.36 -52.91 59.53
CA SER A 120 32.40 -51.88 59.51
C SER A 120 31.86 -50.58 58.89
N LEU A 121 31.22 -49.76 59.72
CA LEU A 121 31.29 -48.30 59.60
C LEU A 121 32.45 -47.80 60.48
N ASN A 122 33.62 -48.43 60.31
CA ASN A 122 34.89 -47.86 60.72
C ASN A 122 35.14 -46.64 59.84
N GLY A 123 34.65 -45.49 60.28
CA GLY A 123 34.78 -44.27 59.50
C GLY A 123 34.80 -42.97 60.29
N GLN A 124 33.91 -42.76 61.27
CA GLN A 124 33.75 -41.38 61.77
C GLN A 124 33.68 -41.17 63.29
N LEU A 125 33.39 -42.17 64.13
CA LEU A 125 33.32 -41.95 65.58
C LEU A 125 33.82 -43.19 66.36
N ALA A 126 35.09 -43.55 66.14
CA ALA A 126 35.78 -44.43 67.10
C ALA A 126 36.02 -43.63 68.40
N PRO A 127 35.74 -44.21 69.58
CA PRO A 127 36.04 -43.55 70.84
C PRO A 127 37.57 -43.47 70.99
N GLN A 128 38.13 -42.27 71.04
CA GLN A 128 39.44 -42.13 71.67
C GLN A 128 39.22 -42.22 73.18
N ALA A 129 39.13 -43.45 73.68
CA ALA A 129 38.79 -43.77 75.06
C ALA A 129 39.78 -43.23 76.13
N GLU A 130 40.76 -42.43 75.73
CA GLU A 130 41.79 -41.89 76.62
C GLU A 130 41.84 -40.35 76.66
N ARG A 131 41.13 -39.63 75.77
CA ARG A 131 41.06 -38.15 75.85
C ARG A 131 39.63 -37.64 75.62
N PRO A 132 39.07 -36.86 76.56
CA PRO A 132 37.72 -36.29 76.45
C PRO A 132 37.56 -35.26 75.31
N PHE A 133 38.66 -34.93 74.61
CA PHE A 133 38.66 -34.09 73.42
C PHE A 133 39.46 -34.81 72.32
N SER A 134 38.77 -35.23 71.27
CA SER A 134 39.41 -35.84 70.10
C SER A 134 40.09 -34.81 69.18
N ASP A 135 39.75 -33.52 69.33
CA ASP A 135 40.25 -32.41 68.53
C ASP A 135 40.75 -31.27 69.45
N ALA A 136 41.95 -30.75 69.17
CA ALA A 136 42.53 -29.60 69.88
C ALA A 136 41.65 -28.33 69.77
N MET A 137 40.85 -28.22 68.71
CA MET A 137 39.83 -27.18 68.57
C MET A 137 38.69 -27.34 69.59
N GLY A 138 38.25 -28.57 69.85
CA GLY A 138 37.18 -28.87 70.80
C GLY A 138 37.53 -28.43 72.23
N LEU A 139 38.77 -28.67 72.65
CA LEU A 139 39.28 -28.20 73.94
C LEU A 139 39.37 -26.65 74.01
N GLY A 140 39.78 -26.00 72.93
CA GLY A 140 39.79 -24.54 72.86
C GLY A 140 38.38 -23.94 72.99
N LEU A 141 37.40 -24.49 72.27
CA LEU A 141 36.00 -24.07 72.36
C LEU A 141 35.42 -24.34 73.76
N ALA A 142 35.72 -25.49 74.34
CA ALA A 142 35.38 -25.82 75.71
C ALA A 142 35.84 -24.74 76.71
N LYS A 143 37.12 -24.35 76.64
CA LYS A 143 37.68 -23.29 77.47
C LYS A 143 37.07 -21.91 77.20
N LEU A 144 36.68 -21.62 75.96
CA LEU A 144 35.93 -20.39 75.67
C LEU A 144 34.56 -20.39 76.33
N PHE A 145 33.84 -21.52 76.34
CA PHE A 145 32.56 -21.62 77.03
C PHE A 145 32.70 -21.47 78.55
N GLU A 146 33.77 -22.03 79.14
CA GLU A 146 34.09 -21.82 80.56
C GLU A 146 34.12 -20.32 80.92
N TRP A 147 34.64 -19.47 80.03
CA TRP A 147 34.80 -18.03 80.28
C TRP A 147 33.59 -17.20 79.86
N SER A 148 33.01 -17.52 78.71
CA SER A 148 32.00 -16.67 78.06
C SER A 148 30.56 -17.08 78.38
N LEU A 149 30.34 -18.36 78.71
CA LEU A 149 29.03 -18.97 78.87
C LEU A 149 29.01 -19.98 80.04
N PRO A 150 29.40 -19.56 81.26
CA PRO A 150 29.60 -20.48 82.40
C PRO A 150 28.34 -21.29 82.75
N GLN A 151 27.15 -20.71 82.56
CA GLN A 151 25.88 -21.38 82.83
C GLN A 151 25.64 -22.64 81.98
N TYR A 152 26.20 -22.69 80.76
CA TYR A 152 26.13 -23.87 79.90
C TYR A 152 27.08 -24.94 80.39
N TRP A 153 28.20 -24.51 80.98
CA TRP A 153 29.17 -25.41 81.58
C TRP A 153 28.65 -26.05 82.85
N ASP A 154 28.04 -25.25 83.74
CA ASP A 154 27.43 -25.74 84.98
C ASP A 154 26.38 -26.83 84.66
N LEU A 155 25.53 -26.58 83.64
CA LEU A 155 24.55 -27.55 83.19
C LEU A 155 25.18 -28.81 82.58
N PHE A 156 26.28 -28.66 81.85
CA PHE A 156 27.01 -29.80 81.29
C PHE A 156 27.65 -30.65 82.41
N GLU A 157 28.22 -30.05 83.45
CA GLU A 157 28.76 -30.78 84.60
C GLU A 157 27.65 -31.55 85.34
N ASP A 158 26.46 -30.96 85.48
CA ASP A 158 25.29 -31.64 86.04
C ASP A 158 24.85 -32.86 85.20
N LEU A 159 24.90 -32.73 83.86
CA LEU A 159 24.63 -33.82 82.93
C LEU A 159 25.67 -34.93 83.06
N GLU A 160 26.96 -34.58 83.08
CA GLU A 160 28.07 -35.53 83.21
C GLU A 160 28.03 -36.26 84.55
N ALA A 161 27.76 -35.55 85.65
CA ALA A 161 27.61 -36.15 86.97
C ALA A 161 26.43 -37.14 87.05
N SER A 162 25.41 -36.93 86.23
CA SER A 162 24.21 -37.78 86.16
C SER A 162 24.25 -38.80 85.02
N ALA A 163 25.29 -38.78 84.19
CA ALA A 163 25.42 -39.62 83.01
C ALA A 163 25.91 -41.01 83.36
N TRP A 164 25.45 -41.98 82.57
CA TRP A 164 26.04 -43.30 82.57
C TRP A 164 27.32 -43.29 81.74
N LEU A 165 28.43 -43.61 82.38
CA LEU A 165 29.75 -43.70 81.77
C LEU A 165 30.31 -45.12 81.99
N PRO A 166 30.46 -45.94 80.94
CA PRO A 166 31.00 -47.30 81.07
C PRO A 166 32.48 -47.31 81.43
N ARG A 167 33.21 -46.21 81.13
CA ARG A 167 34.63 -46.02 81.43
C ARG A 167 34.90 -44.53 81.71
N GLY A 168 35.77 -44.29 82.68
CA GLY A 168 36.25 -42.95 83.06
C GLY A 168 35.31 -42.19 84.00
N ASP A 169 35.80 -41.05 84.46
CA ASP A 169 35.07 -40.16 85.37
C ASP A 169 34.25 -39.11 84.60
N PRO A 170 33.21 -38.51 85.22
CA PRO A 170 32.54 -37.34 84.68
C PRO A 170 33.53 -36.23 84.30
N LEU A 171 33.28 -35.54 83.19
CA LEU A 171 34.15 -34.46 82.74
C LEU A 171 33.79 -33.14 83.44
N PHE A 172 34.68 -32.64 84.30
CA PHE A 172 34.53 -31.33 84.96
C PHE A 172 35.58 -30.31 84.48
N ARG A 173 35.31 -29.02 84.70
CA ARG A 173 36.22 -27.89 84.35
C ARG A 173 37.63 -28.07 84.88
N ARG A 174 37.71 -28.55 86.12
CA ARG A 174 38.97 -28.76 86.86
C ARG A 174 39.84 -29.83 86.22
N ASP A 175 39.23 -30.74 85.48
CA ASP A 175 39.89 -31.89 84.86
C ASP A 175 40.29 -31.59 83.39
N LEU A 176 40.02 -30.36 82.92
CA LEU A 176 40.40 -29.93 81.57
C LEU A 176 41.90 -29.67 81.47
N GLU A 177 42.52 -30.29 80.48
CA GLU A 177 43.90 -30.00 80.08
C GLU A 177 44.06 -28.53 79.62
N PRO A 178 45.27 -27.96 79.74
CA PRO A 178 45.57 -26.66 79.14
C PRO A 178 45.46 -26.72 77.61
N VAL A 179 44.93 -25.65 77.00
CA VAL A 179 44.81 -25.55 75.54
C VAL A 179 46.20 -25.55 74.91
N SER A 180 46.42 -26.46 73.95
CA SER A 180 47.67 -26.51 73.20
C SER A 180 47.78 -25.35 72.21
N VAL A 181 49.01 -25.02 71.78
CA VAL A 181 49.25 -23.99 70.75
C VAL A 181 48.51 -24.32 69.46
N ALA A 182 48.53 -25.59 69.04
CA ALA A 182 47.80 -26.05 67.86
C ALA A 182 46.27 -25.86 68.00
N GLY A 183 45.71 -26.05 69.20
CA GLY A 183 44.30 -25.80 69.47
C GLY A 183 43.95 -24.30 69.38
N LEU A 184 44.82 -23.42 69.89
CA LEU A 184 44.66 -21.97 69.77
C LEU A 184 44.76 -21.50 68.32
N GLU A 185 45.70 -22.03 67.55
CA GLU A 185 45.84 -21.73 66.12
C GLU A 185 44.61 -22.16 65.32
N ALA A 186 44.10 -23.37 65.57
CA ALA A 186 42.88 -23.88 64.94
C ALA A 186 41.67 -22.99 65.27
N LEU A 187 41.55 -22.57 66.54
CA LEU A 187 40.47 -21.71 66.99
C LEU A 187 40.56 -20.30 66.39
N LEU A 188 41.76 -19.72 66.32
CA LEU A 188 42.00 -18.44 65.69
C LEU A 188 41.69 -18.48 64.19
N ALA A 189 42.09 -19.53 63.49
CA ALA A 189 41.74 -19.75 62.09
C ALA A 189 40.22 -19.85 61.89
N HIS A 190 39.52 -20.56 62.79
CA HIS A 190 38.06 -20.68 62.75
C HIS A 190 37.37 -19.32 62.97
N LEU A 191 37.82 -18.52 63.95
CA LEU A 191 37.32 -17.17 64.17
C LEU A 191 37.57 -16.24 62.96
N GLN A 192 38.75 -16.31 62.35
CA GLN A 192 39.08 -15.52 61.16
C GLN A 192 38.21 -15.89 59.96
N GLN A 193 37.88 -17.18 59.78
CA GLN A 193 36.92 -17.63 58.77
C GLN A 193 35.52 -17.09 59.05
N GLY A 194 35.06 -17.18 60.31
CA GLY A 194 33.77 -16.63 60.75
C GLY A 194 33.64 -15.12 60.50
N LEU A 195 34.72 -14.35 60.70
CA LEU A 195 34.75 -12.91 60.43
C LEU A 195 34.71 -12.57 58.93
N ARG A 196 35.25 -13.43 58.06
CA ARG A 196 35.24 -13.23 56.60
C ARG A 196 33.95 -13.67 55.93
N ALA A 197 33.21 -14.61 56.53
CA ALA A 197 31.95 -15.12 56.01
C ALA A 197 30.89 -14.03 55.68
N PRO A 198 30.59 -13.06 56.57
CA PRO A 198 29.60 -12.01 56.26
C PRO A 198 30.04 -11.10 55.11
N GLN A 199 31.34 -10.80 55.00
CA GLN A 199 31.87 -10.02 53.88
C GLN A 199 31.71 -10.76 52.55
N LEU A 200 32.08 -12.05 52.52
CA LEU A 200 31.89 -12.90 51.33
C LEU A 200 30.42 -13.02 50.95
N ARG A 201 29.53 -13.16 51.94
CA ARG A 201 28.08 -13.22 51.71
C ARG A 201 27.53 -11.92 51.15
N SER A 202 27.92 -10.77 51.69
CA SER A 202 27.53 -9.47 51.14
C SER A 202 28.03 -9.26 49.70
N SER A 203 29.24 -9.72 49.38
CA SER A 203 29.78 -9.68 48.02
C SER A 203 29.02 -10.61 47.07
N LEU A 204 28.66 -11.81 47.54
CA LEU A 204 27.82 -12.75 46.80
C LEU A 204 26.43 -12.14 46.53
N ASP A 205 25.80 -11.54 47.53
CA ASP A 205 24.48 -10.90 47.43
C ASP A 205 24.51 -9.71 46.45
N GLN A 206 25.58 -8.90 46.48
CA GLN A 206 25.79 -7.84 45.48
C GLN A 206 25.97 -8.42 44.07
N SER A 207 26.77 -9.49 43.91
CA SER A 207 26.99 -10.12 42.61
C SER A 207 25.71 -10.74 42.05
N THR A 208 24.88 -11.35 42.90
CA THR A 208 23.61 -11.96 42.49
C THR A 208 22.58 -10.90 42.13
N ALA A 209 22.55 -9.77 42.84
CA ALA A 209 21.72 -8.60 42.48
C ALA A 209 22.14 -7.97 41.13
N LEU A 210 23.45 -7.85 40.87
CA LEU A 210 23.95 -7.38 39.57
C LEU A 210 23.62 -8.36 38.44
N ALA A 211 23.78 -9.67 38.68
CA ALA A 211 23.48 -10.69 37.68
C ALA A 211 21.98 -10.71 37.32
N THR A 212 21.10 -10.54 38.30
CA THR A 212 19.65 -10.41 38.05
C THR A 212 19.32 -9.14 37.26
N SER A 213 19.87 -7.99 37.65
CA SER A 213 19.67 -6.74 36.89
C SER A 213 20.15 -6.80 35.44
N LEU A 214 21.30 -7.44 35.18
CA LEU A 214 21.80 -7.65 33.81
C LEU A 214 20.90 -8.59 33.01
N ARG A 215 20.36 -9.63 33.64
CA ARG A 215 19.43 -10.56 33.00
C ARG A 215 18.13 -9.86 32.59
N ASP A 216 17.59 -9.02 33.46
CA ASP A 216 16.37 -8.27 33.19
C ASP A 216 16.57 -7.28 32.02
N ARG A 217 17.70 -6.55 32.02
CA ARG A 217 18.07 -5.68 30.90
C ARG A 217 18.24 -6.44 29.58
N LEU A 218 18.84 -7.63 29.61
CA LEU A 218 18.96 -8.48 28.41
C LEU A 218 17.57 -8.85 27.87
N GLN A 219 16.65 -9.28 28.74
CA GLN A 219 15.28 -9.59 28.34
C GLN A 219 14.56 -8.36 27.75
N GLU A 220 14.70 -7.18 28.36
CA GLU A 220 14.15 -5.94 27.83
C GLU A 220 14.70 -5.64 26.43
N THR A 221 16.02 -5.76 26.21
CA THR A 221 16.62 -5.53 24.89
C THR A 221 16.17 -6.56 23.85
N GLU A 222 16.02 -7.83 24.22
CA GLU A 222 15.52 -8.88 23.33
C GLU A 222 14.07 -8.62 22.91
N THR A 223 13.22 -8.18 23.83
CA THR A 223 11.82 -7.82 23.50
C THR A 223 11.74 -6.57 22.63
N ALA A 224 12.58 -5.56 22.87
CA ALA A 224 12.68 -4.38 22.03
C ALA A 224 13.13 -4.73 20.60
N LEU A 225 14.16 -5.58 20.47
CA LEU A 225 14.65 -6.06 19.18
C LEU A 225 13.57 -6.82 18.40
N LYS A 226 12.80 -7.68 19.07
CA LYS A 226 11.67 -8.39 18.43
C LYS A 226 10.62 -7.43 17.89
N ARG A 227 10.24 -6.40 18.67
CA ARG A 227 9.28 -5.38 18.22
C ARG A 227 9.79 -4.60 17.01
N GLU A 228 11.08 -4.24 16.98
CA GLU A 228 11.66 -3.58 15.80
C GLU A 228 11.69 -4.49 14.57
N GLN A 229 11.98 -5.79 14.75
CA GLN A 229 11.93 -6.76 13.66
C GLN A 229 10.52 -6.94 13.09
N GLU A 230 9.51 -7.00 13.95
CA GLU A 230 8.09 -7.05 13.56
C GLU A 230 7.68 -5.77 12.80
N ALA A 231 8.03 -4.59 13.32
CA ALA A 231 7.76 -3.32 12.66
C ALA A 231 8.44 -3.21 11.28
N LEU A 232 9.69 -3.68 11.16
CA LEU A 232 10.40 -3.75 9.87
C LEU A 232 9.74 -4.72 8.89
N ALA A 233 9.21 -5.85 9.37
CA ALA A 233 8.49 -6.81 8.54
C ALA A 233 7.17 -6.22 8.02
N GLU A 234 6.40 -5.55 8.88
CA GLU A 234 5.17 -4.84 8.49
C GLU A 234 5.47 -3.74 7.46
N LEU A 235 6.50 -2.93 7.69
CA LEU A 235 6.89 -1.85 6.76
C LEU A 235 7.31 -2.41 5.39
N ARG A 236 8.04 -3.53 5.37
CA ARG A 236 8.39 -4.23 4.12
C ARG A 236 7.15 -4.75 3.39
N GLN A 237 6.15 -5.26 4.12
CA GLN A 237 4.90 -5.72 3.53
C GLN A 237 4.11 -4.55 2.94
N GLN A 238 4.00 -3.44 3.67
CA GLN A 238 3.35 -2.21 3.18
C GLN A 238 4.03 -1.64 1.93
N LEU A 239 5.37 -1.63 1.92
CA LEU A 239 6.13 -1.20 0.74
C LEU A 239 5.88 -2.12 -0.46
N LYS A 240 5.84 -3.45 -0.27
CA LYS A 240 5.51 -4.39 -1.35
C LYS A 240 4.12 -4.16 -1.91
N SER A 241 3.10 -4.00 -1.06
CA SER A 241 1.74 -3.69 -1.53
C SER A 241 1.70 -2.37 -2.28
N ARG A 242 2.41 -1.34 -1.79
CA ARG A 242 2.41 -0.03 -2.43
C ARG A 242 3.12 -0.04 -3.79
N VAL A 243 4.21 -0.81 -3.92
CA VAL A 243 4.88 -1.02 -5.20
C VAL A 243 3.95 -1.73 -6.18
N ALA A 244 3.26 -2.79 -5.76
CA ALA A 244 2.31 -3.50 -6.62
C ALA A 244 1.15 -2.59 -7.08
N GLU A 245 0.58 -1.77 -6.18
CA GLU A 245 -0.44 -0.76 -6.56
C GLU A 245 0.09 0.26 -7.57
N LEU A 246 1.33 0.70 -7.43
CA LEU A 246 1.94 1.66 -8.35
C LEU A 246 2.24 1.02 -9.72
N GLU A 247 2.67 -0.24 -9.75
CA GLU A 247 2.85 -1.01 -10.98
C GLU A 247 1.52 -1.16 -11.74
N GLU A 248 0.44 -1.52 -11.04
CA GLU A 248 -0.90 -1.60 -11.64
C GLU A 248 -1.36 -0.23 -12.19
N GLN A 249 -1.14 0.86 -11.44
CA GLN A 249 -1.47 2.21 -11.90
C GLN A 249 -0.65 2.64 -13.13
N LEU A 250 0.62 2.22 -13.21
CA LEU A 250 1.46 2.48 -14.37
C LEU A 250 0.93 1.72 -15.59
N GLU A 251 0.60 0.44 -15.44
CA GLU A 251 0.04 -0.38 -16.51
C GLU A 251 -1.31 0.17 -17.02
N GLN A 252 -2.18 0.63 -16.10
CA GLN A 252 -3.43 1.33 -16.44
C GLN A 252 -3.17 2.64 -17.19
N ARG A 253 -2.13 3.41 -16.82
CA ARG A 253 -1.77 4.65 -17.53
C ARG A 253 -1.16 4.39 -18.89
N GLU A 254 -0.36 3.34 -19.03
CA GLU A 254 0.24 2.94 -20.31
C GLU A 254 -0.81 2.45 -21.28
N SER A 255 -1.74 1.60 -20.84
CA SER A 255 -2.89 1.17 -21.65
C SER A 255 -3.78 2.33 -22.05
N ALA A 256 -4.08 3.27 -21.14
CA ALA A 256 -4.83 4.48 -21.47
C ALA A 256 -4.09 5.37 -22.50
N ARG A 257 -2.76 5.52 -22.37
CA ARG A 257 -1.95 6.25 -23.36
C ARG A 257 -1.97 5.57 -24.72
N ALA A 258 -1.88 4.25 -24.78
CA ALA A 258 -1.96 3.49 -26.02
C ALA A 258 -3.34 3.67 -26.69
N ALA A 259 -4.43 3.64 -25.92
CA ALA A 259 -5.78 3.91 -26.42
C ALA A 259 -5.91 5.34 -27.00
N MET A 260 -5.42 6.35 -26.28
CA MET A 260 -5.40 7.75 -26.75
C MET A 260 -4.56 7.93 -28.02
N ALA A 261 -3.43 7.23 -28.14
CA ALA A 261 -2.61 7.25 -29.35
C ALA A 261 -3.36 6.62 -30.54
N ALA A 262 -4.01 5.48 -30.34
CA ALA A 262 -4.82 4.83 -31.37
C ALA A 262 -6.00 5.69 -31.82
N GLU A 263 -6.68 6.36 -30.88
CA GLU A 263 -7.76 7.31 -31.20
C GLU A 263 -7.24 8.51 -32.00
N ARG A 264 -6.08 9.06 -31.60
CA ARG A 264 -5.43 10.14 -32.35
C ARG A 264 -5.08 9.72 -33.77
N ASP A 265 -4.51 8.54 -33.96
CA ASP A 265 -4.16 8.03 -35.29
C ASP A 265 -5.42 7.78 -36.14
N SER A 266 -6.50 7.28 -35.53
CA SER A 266 -7.80 7.14 -36.18
C SER A 266 -8.37 8.49 -36.63
N LEU A 267 -8.36 9.51 -35.75
CA LEU A 267 -8.82 10.86 -36.08
C LEU A 267 -7.95 11.50 -37.17
N GLN A 268 -6.64 11.29 -37.13
CA GLN A 268 -5.72 11.81 -38.13
C GLN A 268 -5.97 11.17 -39.50
N THR A 269 -6.26 9.87 -39.54
CA THR A 269 -6.66 9.16 -40.76
C THR A 269 -8.00 9.69 -41.29
N ALA A 270 -9.01 9.82 -40.43
CA ALA A 270 -10.31 10.36 -40.81
C ALA A 270 -10.22 11.81 -41.33
N LEU A 271 -9.36 12.62 -40.73
CA LEU A 271 -9.11 13.99 -41.19
C LEU A 271 -8.39 14.03 -42.55
N ALA A 272 -7.44 13.11 -42.79
CA ALA A 272 -6.82 12.96 -44.09
C ALA A 272 -7.82 12.52 -45.16
N ASP A 273 -8.73 11.60 -44.83
CA ASP A 273 -9.80 11.13 -45.73
C ASP A 273 -10.79 12.28 -46.06
N GLU A 274 -11.23 13.05 -45.06
CA GLU A 274 -12.08 14.23 -45.29
C GLU A 274 -11.37 15.30 -46.10
N HIS A 275 -10.07 15.53 -45.88
CA HIS A 275 -9.29 16.44 -46.71
C HIS A 275 -9.20 15.95 -48.16
N GLY A 276 -9.02 14.64 -48.38
CA GLY A 276 -9.09 14.01 -49.68
C GLY A 276 -10.44 14.24 -50.37
N ARG A 277 -11.55 14.01 -49.64
CA ARG A 277 -12.92 14.27 -50.14
C ARG A 277 -13.15 15.74 -50.46
N LEU A 278 -12.61 16.66 -49.66
CA LEU A 278 -12.71 18.09 -49.95
C LEU A 278 -11.95 18.46 -51.22
N LEU A 279 -10.76 17.92 -51.44
CA LEU A 279 -10.01 18.12 -52.68
C LEU A 279 -10.74 17.54 -53.90
N GLU A 280 -11.39 16.38 -53.75
CA GLU A 280 -12.25 15.81 -54.79
C GLU A 280 -13.45 16.72 -55.10
N ARG A 281 -14.14 17.21 -54.06
CA ARG A 281 -15.24 18.18 -54.23
C ARG A 281 -14.77 19.50 -54.85
N GLU A 282 -13.59 19.99 -54.49
CA GLU A 282 -13.00 21.19 -55.11
C GLU A 282 -12.72 20.96 -56.59
N ARG A 283 -12.23 19.77 -56.96
CA ARG A 283 -12.07 19.37 -58.37
C ARG A 283 -13.42 19.27 -59.09
N GLU A 284 -14.42 18.63 -58.50
CA GLU A 284 -15.78 18.56 -59.05
C GLU A 284 -16.38 19.96 -59.23
N LEU A 285 -16.20 20.87 -58.27
CA LEU A 285 -16.64 22.25 -58.39
C LEU A 285 -15.88 23.01 -59.48
N ALA A 286 -14.58 22.77 -59.65
CA ALA A 286 -13.80 23.33 -60.73
C ALA A 286 -14.26 22.82 -62.10
N GLU A 287 -14.58 21.52 -62.22
CA GLU A 287 -15.17 20.92 -63.42
C GLU A 287 -16.55 21.50 -63.72
N LEU A 288 -17.42 21.62 -62.72
CA LEU A 288 -18.74 22.25 -62.86
C LEU A 288 -18.63 23.73 -63.23
N HIS A 289 -17.68 24.47 -62.68
CA HIS A 289 -17.41 25.84 -63.08
C HIS A 289 -16.90 25.91 -64.53
N GLY A 290 -16.05 24.98 -64.96
CA GLY A 290 -15.61 24.84 -66.34
C GLY A 290 -16.79 24.57 -67.28
N ALA A 291 -17.65 23.61 -66.92
CA ALA A 291 -18.87 23.27 -67.67
C ALA A 291 -19.85 24.45 -67.71
N LEU A 292 -20.02 25.19 -66.60
CA LEU A 292 -20.86 26.39 -66.56
C LEU A 292 -20.29 27.50 -67.46
N ALA A 293 -18.96 27.67 -67.48
CA ALA A 293 -18.31 28.64 -68.36
C ALA A 293 -18.51 28.26 -69.84
N GLN A 294 -18.36 26.98 -70.18
CA GLN A 294 -18.67 26.45 -71.52
C GLN A 294 -20.14 26.67 -71.87
N ALA A 295 -21.07 26.30 -71.01
CA ALA A 295 -22.51 26.51 -71.23
C ALA A 295 -22.87 27.99 -71.37
N LYS A 296 -22.22 28.90 -70.62
CA LYS A 296 -22.38 30.35 -70.80
C LYS A 296 -21.82 30.83 -72.13
N GLN A 297 -20.71 30.27 -72.58
CA GLN A 297 -20.13 30.59 -73.88
C GLN A 297 -21.04 30.11 -75.01
N GLU A 298 -21.51 28.85 -74.95
CA GLU A 298 -22.49 28.30 -75.88
C GLU A 298 -23.80 29.09 -75.87
N ALA A 299 -24.29 29.49 -74.70
CA ALA A 299 -25.47 30.35 -74.61
C ALA A 299 -25.24 31.74 -75.21
N ALA A 300 -24.04 32.32 -75.04
CA ALA A 300 -23.68 33.60 -75.66
C ALA A 300 -23.50 33.47 -77.19
N GLU A 301 -22.96 32.36 -77.67
CA GLU A 301 -22.85 32.03 -79.09
C GLU A 301 -24.24 31.80 -79.70
N ALA A 302 -25.09 30.99 -79.07
CA ALA A 302 -26.49 30.79 -79.46
C ALA A 302 -27.28 32.11 -79.43
N GLN A 303 -27.01 33.00 -78.46
CA GLN A 303 -27.64 34.32 -78.42
C GLN A 303 -27.13 35.25 -79.52
N ARG A 304 -25.84 35.18 -79.90
CA ARG A 304 -25.31 35.89 -81.08
C ARG A 304 -25.94 35.35 -82.37
N GLU A 305 -26.05 34.03 -82.51
CA GLU A 305 -26.73 33.40 -83.65
C GLU A 305 -28.20 33.79 -83.70
N ALA A 306 -28.90 33.86 -82.56
CA ALA A 306 -30.27 34.32 -82.49
C ALA A 306 -30.40 35.80 -82.90
N ILE A 307 -29.50 36.68 -82.45
CA ILE A 307 -29.46 38.09 -82.87
C ILE A 307 -29.14 38.21 -84.37
N GLU A 308 -28.24 37.40 -84.91
CA GLU A 308 -27.95 37.37 -86.35
C GLU A 308 -29.14 36.83 -87.17
N ALA A 309 -29.83 35.80 -86.67
CA ALA A 309 -31.04 35.28 -87.29
C ALA A 309 -32.18 36.31 -87.25
N GLU A 310 -32.34 37.01 -86.13
CA GLU A 310 -33.31 38.10 -85.98
C GLU A 310 -32.97 39.27 -86.91
N ARG A 311 -31.67 39.64 -87.04
CA ARG A 311 -31.21 40.64 -88.03
C ARG A 311 -31.49 40.21 -89.46
N LYS A 312 -31.18 38.97 -89.82
CA LYS A 312 -31.52 38.42 -91.15
C LYS A 312 -33.02 38.39 -91.39
N ALA A 313 -33.83 38.09 -90.36
CA ALA A 313 -35.28 38.15 -90.44
C ALA A 313 -35.76 39.61 -90.65
N THR A 314 -35.22 40.58 -89.91
CA THR A 314 -35.55 42.00 -90.11
C THR A 314 -35.08 42.54 -91.46
N ASP A 315 -33.90 42.13 -91.94
CA ASP A 315 -33.38 42.51 -93.26
C ASP A 315 -34.22 41.87 -94.38
N ALA A 316 -34.65 40.62 -94.21
CA ALA A 316 -35.59 39.97 -95.12
C ALA A 316 -36.98 40.65 -95.09
N GLN A 317 -37.45 41.10 -93.92
CA GLN A 317 -38.71 41.80 -93.77
C GLN A 317 -38.65 43.22 -94.35
N ALA A 318 -37.51 43.92 -94.21
CA ALA A 318 -37.24 45.19 -94.86
C ALA A 318 -37.09 45.04 -96.39
N ALA A 319 -36.48 43.94 -96.87
CA ALA A 319 -36.40 43.63 -98.29
C ALA A 319 -37.78 43.30 -98.90
N LEU A 320 -38.64 42.58 -98.17
CA LEU A 320 -40.03 42.35 -98.54
C LEU A 320 -40.83 43.66 -98.58
N ALA A 321 -40.69 44.52 -97.57
CA ALA A 321 -41.33 45.83 -97.55
C ALA A 321 -40.81 46.76 -98.67
N ALA A 322 -39.52 46.70 -99.01
CA ALA A 322 -38.95 47.43 -100.13
C ALA A 322 -39.43 46.88 -101.48
N GLN A 323 -39.62 45.56 -101.60
CA GLN A 323 -40.20 44.92 -102.79
C GLN A 323 -41.68 45.31 -102.95
N GLU A 324 -42.47 45.30 -101.87
CA GLU A 324 -43.86 45.77 -101.89
C GLU A 324 -43.97 47.27 -102.22
N ALA A 325 -43.08 48.10 -101.69
CA ALA A 325 -43.01 49.53 -102.03
C ALA A 325 -42.59 49.76 -103.49
N ALA A 326 -41.64 48.99 -104.01
CA ALA A 326 -41.25 49.03 -105.41
C ALA A 326 -42.40 48.59 -106.34
N GLN A 327 -43.15 47.57 -105.95
CA GLN A 327 -44.29 47.07 -106.71
C GLN A 327 -45.50 48.02 -106.65
N GLN A 328 -45.70 48.73 -105.54
CA GLN A 328 -46.66 49.82 -105.43
C GLN A 328 -46.25 51.04 -106.26
N ALA A 329 -44.94 51.37 -106.32
CA ALA A 329 -44.42 52.42 -107.19
C ALA A 329 -44.59 52.05 -108.68
N GLU A 330 -44.33 50.81 -109.07
CA GLU A 330 -44.54 50.31 -110.44
C GLU A 330 -46.04 50.32 -110.83
N ASN A 331 -46.92 49.95 -109.90
CA ASN A 331 -48.38 50.03 -110.10
C ASN A 331 -48.87 51.49 -110.18
N ALA A 332 -48.28 52.41 -109.42
CA ALA A 332 -48.55 53.84 -109.52
C ALA A 332 -48.05 54.43 -110.84
N GLU A 333 -46.89 53.98 -111.34
CA GLU A 333 -46.36 54.35 -112.66
C GLU A 333 -47.21 53.79 -113.81
N ALA A 334 -47.71 52.56 -113.67
CA ALA A 334 -48.63 51.95 -114.63
C ALA A 334 -50.00 52.67 -114.66
N ALA A 335 -50.50 53.12 -113.50
CA ALA A 335 -51.71 53.93 -113.41
C ALA A 335 -51.52 55.34 -114.01
N ALA A 336 -50.35 55.96 -113.81
CA ALA A 336 -50.00 57.24 -114.42
C ALA A 336 -49.84 57.13 -115.95
N ARG A 337 -49.26 56.04 -116.46
CA ARG A 337 -49.16 55.78 -117.91
C ARG A 337 -50.52 55.47 -118.55
N ALA A 338 -51.43 54.82 -117.83
CA ALA A 338 -52.81 54.61 -118.30
C ALA A 338 -53.59 55.93 -118.39
N GLN A 339 -53.41 56.84 -117.42
CA GLN A 339 -54.01 58.18 -117.46
C GLN A 339 -53.41 59.06 -118.57
N ALA A 340 -52.09 59.04 -118.76
CA ALA A 340 -51.43 59.77 -119.84
C ALA A 340 -51.88 59.27 -121.24
N LEU A 341 -52.09 57.97 -121.43
CA LEU A 341 -52.61 57.41 -122.67
C LEU A 341 -54.09 57.76 -122.93
N THR A 342 -54.91 57.94 -121.89
CA THR A 342 -56.28 58.46 -122.05
C THR A 342 -56.32 59.95 -122.39
N GLU A 343 -55.39 60.75 -121.86
CA GLU A 343 -55.27 62.17 -122.18
C GLU A 343 -54.73 62.39 -123.60
N ASP A 344 -53.74 61.61 -124.05
CA ASP A 344 -53.23 61.65 -125.43
C ASP A 344 -54.28 61.18 -126.44
N LYS A 345 -55.10 60.18 -126.09
CA LYS A 345 -56.22 59.75 -126.93
C LYS A 345 -57.27 60.85 -127.10
N GLN A 346 -57.57 61.61 -126.04
CA GLN A 346 -58.51 62.74 -126.11
C GLN A 346 -57.93 63.93 -126.89
N ARG A 347 -56.62 64.20 -126.77
CA ARG A 347 -55.91 65.20 -127.58
C ARG A 347 -55.92 64.86 -129.07
N LEU A 348 -55.63 63.62 -129.44
CA LEU A 348 -55.65 63.18 -130.85
C LEU A 348 -57.07 63.19 -131.45
N GLN A 349 -58.11 62.97 -130.63
CA GLN A 349 -59.50 63.12 -131.08
C GLN A 349 -59.92 64.58 -131.29
N ALA A 350 -59.37 65.51 -130.50
CA ALA A 350 -59.58 66.95 -130.69
C ALA A 350 -58.83 67.48 -131.92
N GLU A 351 -57.57 67.07 -132.13
CA GLU A 351 -56.78 67.45 -133.31
C GLU A 351 -57.38 66.91 -134.62
N LEU A 352 -57.97 65.71 -134.61
CA LEU A 352 -58.71 65.20 -135.78
C LEU A 352 -59.98 66.00 -136.09
N HIS A 353 -60.63 66.58 -135.09
CA HIS A 353 -61.79 67.45 -135.30
C HIS A 353 -61.37 68.82 -135.88
N GLU A 354 -60.29 69.41 -135.39
CA GLU A 354 -59.76 70.67 -135.92
C GLU A 354 -59.24 70.53 -137.36
N ILE A 355 -58.59 69.42 -137.70
CA ILE A 355 -58.14 69.15 -139.07
C ILE A 355 -59.35 68.99 -140.02
N ARG A 356 -60.43 68.34 -139.56
CA ARG A 356 -61.64 68.17 -140.36
C ARG A 356 -62.33 69.51 -140.64
N ASP A 357 -62.48 70.36 -139.64
CA ASP A 357 -63.13 71.67 -139.78
C ASP A 357 -62.28 72.63 -140.64
N ALA A 358 -60.95 72.56 -140.55
CA ALA A 358 -60.04 73.30 -141.42
C ALA A 358 -60.13 72.84 -142.90
N HIS A 359 -60.32 71.54 -143.15
CA HIS A 359 -60.46 71.01 -144.51
C HIS A 359 -61.82 71.36 -145.14
N GLU A 360 -62.89 71.38 -144.34
CA GLU A 360 -64.22 71.84 -144.79
C GLU A 360 -64.22 73.36 -145.06
N GLY A 361 -63.50 74.14 -144.24
CA GLY A 361 -63.27 75.58 -144.47
C GLY A 361 -62.48 75.87 -145.76
N GLN A 362 -61.42 75.10 -146.05
CA GLN A 362 -60.66 75.24 -147.29
C GLN A 362 -61.46 74.87 -148.54
N LEU A 363 -62.35 73.87 -148.45
CA LEU A 363 -63.25 73.50 -149.56
C LEU A 363 -64.34 74.56 -149.81
N ALA A 364 -64.83 75.24 -148.76
CA ALA A 364 -65.74 76.37 -148.90
C ALA A 364 -65.05 77.59 -149.56
N ALA A 365 -63.83 77.92 -149.13
CA ALA A 365 -63.04 79.01 -149.72
C ALA A 365 -62.67 78.74 -151.20
N ASN A 366 -62.40 77.49 -151.57
CA ASN A 366 -62.13 77.11 -152.96
C ASN A 366 -63.37 77.21 -153.86
N ARG A 367 -64.57 76.93 -153.33
CA ARG A 367 -65.85 77.13 -154.06
C ARG A 367 -66.13 78.62 -154.28
N GLU A 368 -65.81 79.46 -153.32
CA GLU A 368 -65.97 80.92 -153.45
C GLU A 368 -64.97 81.53 -154.45
N LEU A 369 -63.71 81.07 -154.47
CA LEU A 369 -62.72 81.47 -155.47
C LEU A 369 -63.12 81.07 -156.89
N ARG A 370 -63.68 79.87 -157.08
CA ARG A 370 -64.20 79.43 -158.39
C ARG A 370 -65.43 80.23 -158.83
N ALA A 371 -66.30 80.64 -157.90
CA ALA A 371 -67.42 81.52 -158.20
C ALA A 371 -66.99 82.96 -158.55
N ARG A 372 -65.91 83.47 -157.94
CA ARG A 372 -65.32 84.78 -158.29
C ARG A 372 -64.60 84.75 -159.63
N LEU A 373 -63.92 83.65 -159.97
CA LEU A 373 -63.27 83.48 -161.26
C LEU A 373 -64.28 83.43 -162.42
N ALA A 374 -65.39 82.71 -162.25
CA ALA A 374 -66.47 82.63 -163.25
C ALA A 374 -67.13 83.99 -163.55
N ARG A 375 -67.25 84.86 -162.54
CA ARG A 375 -67.75 86.24 -162.73
C ARG A 375 -66.73 87.14 -163.46
N SER A 376 -65.42 86.89 -163.26
CA SER A 376 -64.37 87.68 -163.93
C SER A 376 -64.25 87.34 -165.43
N THR A 377 -64.44 86.07 -165.79
CA THR A 377 -64.48 85.64 -167.20
C THR A 377 -65.68 86.24 -167.93
N GLU A 378 -66.82 86.37 -167.25
CA GLU A 378 -68.01 87.00 -167.83
C GLU A 378 -67.85 88.52 -168.04
N THR A 379 -67.09 89.20 -167.17
CA THR A 379 -66.73 90.62 -167.36
C THR A 379 -65.70 90.84 -168.47
N LEU A 380 -64.77 89.90 -168.66
CA LEU A 380 -63.76 89.97 -169.72
C LEU A 380 -64.35 89.72 -171.11
N ASP A 381 -65.31 88.79 -171.24
CA ASP A 381 -66.01 88.59 -172.51
C ASP A 381 -66.91 89.77 -172.89
N ARG A 382 -67.53 90.44 -171.91
CA ARG A 382 -68.28 91.70 -172.16
C ARG A 382 -67.36 92.85 -172.57
N ALA A 383 -66.16 92.96 -172.00
CA ALA A 383 -65.16 93.95 -172.41
C ALA A 383 -64.64 93.67 -173.83
N ARG A 384 -64.43 92.39 -174.18
CA ARG A 384 -63.97 91.96 -175.51
C ARG A 384 -64.99 92.26 -176.61
N VAL A 385 -66.29 92.08 -176.34
CA VAL A 385 -67.38 92.45 -177.26
C VAL A 385 -67.53 93.96 -177.43
N GLN A 386 -67.28 94.77 -176.38
CA GLN A 386 -67.28 96.23 -176.50
C GLN A 386 -66.08 96.77 -177.27
N LEU A 387 -64.89 96.20 -177.10
CA LEU A 387 -63.69 96.55 -177.86
C LEU A 387 -63.83 96.19 -179.35
N CYS A 388 -64.38 95.03 -179.68
CA CYS A 388 -64.66 94.67 -181.08
C CYS A 388 -65.71 95.61 -181.73
N ARG A 389 -66.68 96.12 -180.96
CA ARG A 389 -67.66 97.11 -181.46
C ARG A 389 -67.09 98.53 -181.61
N GLN A 390 -66.11 98.92 -180.80
CA GLN A 390 -65.44 100.22 -180.94
C GLN A 390 -64.44 100.21 -182.09
N LEU A 391 -63.71 99.11 -182.29
CA LEU A 391 -62.77 98.99 -183.42
C LEU A 391 -63.50 98.91 -184.77
N ALA A 392 -64.70 98.32 -184.84
CA ALA A 392 -65.54 98.35 -186.04
C ALA A 392 -66.09 99.74 -186.42
N ARG A 393 -66.01 100.75 -185.53
CA ARG A 393 -66.42 102.14 -185.80
C ARG A 393 -65.25 103.07 -186.17
N ALA A 394 -64.01 102.64 -186.00
CA ALA A 394 -62.83 103.52 -186.14
C ALA A 394 -62.09 103.40 -187.48
N GLY A 395 -62.54 102.58 -188.44
CA GLY A 395 -61.99 102.60 -189.80
C GLY A 395 -60.51 102.19 -189.92
N LEU A 396 -60.03 101.31 -189.03
CA LEU A 396 -58.77 100.59 -189.24
C LEU A 396 -59.11 99.13 -189.52
N GLY A 397 -59.18 98.81 -190.80
CA GLY A 397 -59.06 97.44 -191.25
C GLY A 397 -57.59 97.02 -191.31
N VAL A 398 -57.40 95.74 -191.04
CA VAL A 398 -56.31 94.86 -191.52
C VAL A 398 -55.02 95.00 -190.70
N SER A 399 -54.45 93.95 -190.11
CA SER A 399 -54.47 92.49 -190.37
C SER A 399 -54.12 91.74 -189.10
#